data_AF-A0AA38XVH1-F1
#
_entry.id   AF-A0AA38XVH1-F1
#
_cell.length_a   1.000
_cell.length_b   1.000
_cell.length_c   1.000
_cell.angle_alpha   90.00
_cell.angle_beta   90.00
_cell.angle_gamma   90.00
#
_symmetry.space_group_name_H-M   'P 1'
#
loop_
_entity.id
_entity.type
_entity.pdbx_description
1 polymer ?
#
loop_
_entity_poly.entity_id
_entity_poly.type
_entity_poly.pdbx_seq_one_letter_code
_entity_poly.pdbx_strand_id
1 'polypeptide(L)'
;MSRRLADMAEETMDTGSKSDRKLMKEAGFSEELKAQLEQRIAQTSFNAENQQAISQVTMPTSAGKGTRDMAAAEPWTGSENLHDAALRMLDDSHKRLRTPNRLPSLGVKVNLRPAPKPKVSAADRLANARDRTSRYSISQQDDMSEDEREKYRKELKDRFSPGARPMPASLQGLTSLANERIEDAIARGQFKNISRGKGVNVERDYNANSPFLDTTEYFMNKIIQKQDIVPPWIEKQQELVKAVATFRGRLRNDWRRHAARLISSSGGSVESQVRRAIAYALTEEIVNPRVRKVENLSSIAPDGSLTSVTVEERIAAGVPVEPSESPATPTPSGSQAEQPQEVIQIEVTEQPAETAPVAVTEGSAIDTESPTTQGAEEPAAPVPDTSSSSPSSFPPPSSASQQAQSRPLRPAAYAFRDPDWEKAELSYHTLAVQQLNDLTRSYNLMAPKIAQKPYYTLDRELKRCFADVAPTLADEILERSRKPLVKISIMPHQEGGVLERFGAGERYHGHHGIIRDEVHGKEYGFRQFWRDLFGGGGDGKEKRRQVA
;
A
#
# COMPACT_ATOMS: atom_id res chain seq x y z
N MET A 1 43.61 -18.42 25.45
CA MET A 1 42.75 -17.52 26.24
C MET A 1 43.55 -16.38 26.88
N SER A 2 44.74 -16.65 27.44
CA SER A 2 45.63 -15.62 28.02
C SER A 2 45.98 -14.48 27.06
N ARG A 3 46.31 -14.76 25.79
CA ARG A 3 46.64 -13.72 24.81
C ARG A 3 45.48 -12.77 24.52
N ARG A 4 44.26 -13.27 24.39
CA ARG A 4 43.07 -12.42 24.22
C ARG A 4 42.71 -11.63 25.47
N LEU A 5 42.93 -12.21 26.66
CA LEU A 5 42.76 -11.48 27.92
C LEU A 5 43.83 -10.40 28.11
N ALA A 6 45.05 -10.64 27.64
CA ALA A 6 46.11 -9.64 27.59
C ALA A 6 45.76 -8.55 26.56
N ASP A 7 45.37 -8.91 25.34
CA ASP A 7 44.94 -7.95 24.31
C ASP A 7 43.74 -7.10 24.80
N MET A 8 42.78 -7.71 25.50
CA MET A 8 41.65 -6.99 26.10
C MET A 8 42.07 -6.08 27.26
N ALA A 9 42.99 -6.51 28.12
CA ALA A 9 43.56 -5.66 29.17
C ALA A 9 44.36 -4.49 28.58
N GLU A 10 45.09 -4.74 27.49
CA GLU A 10 45.85 -3.74 26.74
C GLU A 10 44.94 -2.69 26.07
N GLU A 11 43.86 -3.11 25.39
CA GLU A 11 42.87 -2.20 24.82
C GLU A 11 42.21 -1.32 25.90
N THR A 12 41.96 -1.88 27.10
CA THR A 12 41.45 -1.09 28.23
C THR A 12 42.47 -0.12 28.80
N MET A 13 43.79 -0.28 28.57
CA MET A 13 44.80 0.68 29.03
C MET A 13 44.94 1.88 28.08
N ASP A 14 44.91 1.61 26.78
CA ASP A 14 45.01 2.63 25.74
C ASP A 14 43.76 3.53 25.73
N THR A 15 42.59 2.94 25.93
CA THR A 15 41.29 3.65 25.90
C THR A 15 40.71 3.98 27.28
N GLY A 16 41.22 3.37 28.35
CA GLY A 16 40.64 3.46 29.70
C GLY A 16 41.01 4.72 30.48
N SER A 17 40.32 4.86 31.61
CA SER A 17 40.32 6.05 32.44
C SER A 17 41.61 6.18 33.27
N LYS A 18 41.91 7.39 33.76
CA LYS A 18 43.11 7.65 34.58
C LYS A 18 43.17 6.79 35.86
N SER A 19 42.03 6.34 36.39
CA SER A 19 41.93 5.42 37.53
C SER A 19 42.36 4.00 37.17
N ASP A 20 42.02 3.51 35.97
CA ASP A 20 42.40 2.17 35.51
C ASP A 20 43.93 2.08 35.33
N ARG A 21 44.52 3.15 34.79
CA ARG A 21 45.99 3.30 34.70
C ARG A 21 46.68 3.35 36.05
N LYS A 22 45.99 3.82 37.11
CA LYS A 22 46.52 3.86 38.47
C LYS A 22 46.44 2.49 39.15
N LEU A 23 45.31 1.81 39.03
CA LEU A 23 45.10 0.45 39.57
C LEU A 23 46.08 -0.56 38.96
N MET A 24 46.40 -0.43 37.67
CA MET A 24 47.40 -1.32 37.04
C MET A 24 48.85 -0.98 37.40
N LYS A 25 49.16 0.28 37.76
CA LYS A 25 50.47 0.61 38.35
C LYS A 25 50.64 0.03 39.75
N GLU A 26 49.52 -0.19 40.45
CA GLU A 26 49.46 -0.81 41.77
C GLU A 26 49.45 -2.35 41.70
N ALA A 27 49.07 -2.93 40.54
CA ALA A 27 49.21 -4.36 40.29
C ALA A 27 50.70 -4.72 40.09
N GLY A 28 51.18 -5.71 40.87
CA GLY A 28 52.59 -6.12 40.93
C GLY A 28 53.11 -6.85 39.68
N PHE A 29 53.16 -6.16 38.54
CA PHE A 29 53.80 -6.64 37.32
C PHE A 29 55.33 -6.72 37.49
N SER A 30 55.98 -7.62 36.76
CA SER A 30 57.45 -7.69 36.74
C SER A 30 58.05 -6.40 36.16
N GLU A 31 59.24 -6.02 36.64
CA GLU A 31 59.92 -4.78 36.21
C GLU A 31 60.19 -4.75 34.70
N GLU A 32 60.46 -5.90 34.07
CA GLU A 32 60.64 -6.02 32.62
C GLU A 32 59.35 -5.70 31.85
N LEU A 33 58.20 -6.22 32.30
CA LEU A 33 56.91 -5.92 31.68
C LEU A 33 56.53 -4.46 31.88
N LYS A 34 56.85 -3.89 33.04
CA LYS A 34 56.66 -2.46 33.30
C LYS A 34 57.49 -1.59 32.34
N ALA A 35 58.76 -1.92 32.12
CA ALA A 35 59.60 -1.20 31.17
C ALA A 35 59.10 -1.34 29.73
N GLN A 36 58.64 -2.54 29.32
CA GLN A 36 58.02 -2.76 28.01
C GLN A 36 56.71 -1.97 27.85
N LEU A 37 55.88 -1.89 28.90
CA LEU A 37 54.66 -1.10 28.92
C LEU A 37 54.94 0.39 28.86
N GLU A 38 55.93 0.90 29.60
CA GLU A 38 56.36 2.30 29.54
C GLU A 38 56.89 2.65 28.13
N GLN A 39 57.69 1.77 27.53
CA GLN A 39 58.15 1.95 26.15
C GLN A 39 56.99 1.94 25.14
N ARG A 40 56.01 1.05 25.31
CA ARG A 40 54.81 1.00 24.48
C ARG A 40 53.94 2.25 24.66
N ILE A 41 53.73 2.73 25.88
CA ILE A 41 53.00 3.97 26.16
C ILE A 41 53.74 5.17 25.55
N ALA A 42 55.07 5.20 25.64
CA ALA A 42 55.89 6.20 24.98
C ALA A 42 55.75 6.11 23.45
N GLN A 43 55.69 4.91 22.87
CA GLN A 43 55.47 4.71 21.44
C GLN A 43 54.04 5.10 21.02
N THR A 44 53.01 4.78 21.79
CA THR A 44 51.62 5.15 21.46
C THR A 44 51.40 6.65 21.59
N SER A 45 51.92 7.28 22.65
CA SER A 45 51.92 8.74 22.78
C SER A 45 52.71 9.43 21.67
N PHE A 46 53.90 8.95 21.36
CA PHE A 46 54.70 9.45 20.24
C PHE A 46 53.96 9.31 18.89
N ASN A 47 53.30 8.18 18.66
CA ASN A 47 52.52 7.95 17.45
C ASN A 47 51.27 8.84 17.38
N ALA A 48 50.64 9.13 18.52
CA ALA A 48 49.49 10.03 18.60
C ALA A 48 49.90 11.48 18.34
N GLU A 49 51.01 11.93 18.93
CA GLU A 49 51.56 13.27 18.71
C GLU A 49 52.04 13.47 17.26
N ASN A 50 52.64 12.44 16.66
CA ASN A 50 53.25 12.51 15.32
C ASN A 50 52.44 11.78 14.24
N GLN A 51 51.12 11.66 14.42
CA GLN A 51 50.26 10.85 13.54
C GLN A 51 50.37 11.28 12.06
N GLN A 52 50.45 12.59 11.78
CA GLN A 52 50.57 13.14 10.43
C GLN A 52 51.95 12.87 9.80
N ALA A 53 53.02 12.96 10.58
CA ALA A 53 54.36 12.68 10.05
C ALA A 53 54.49 11.18 9.72
N ILE A 54 53.93 10.33 10.57
CA ILE A 54 53.93 8.88 10.37
C ILE A 54 53.06 8.50 9.17
N SER A 55 51.88 9.11 8.99
CA SER A 55 51.06 8.86 7.81
C SER A 55 51.82 9.24 6.54
N GLN A 56 52.47 10.41 6.49
CA GLN A 56 53.25 10.83 5.32
C GLN A 56 54.41 9.86 5.00
N VAL A 57 55.13 9.37 6.01
CA VAL A 57 56.27 8.45 5.84
C VAL A 57 55.82 7.03 5.47
N THR A 58 54.70 6.56 6.03
CA THR A 58 54.17 5.21 5.80
C THR A 58 53.54 5.07 4.41
N MET A 59 53.17 6.18 3.78
CA MET A 59 52.47 6.17 2.50
C MET A 59 53.39 5.74 1.35
N PRO A 60 52.93 4.84 0.47
CA PRO A 60 53.73 4.39 -0.67
C PRO A 60 53.89 5.51 -1.70
N THR A 61 55.02 5.55 -2.39
CA THR A 61 55.31 6.56 -3.43
C THR A 61 54.34 6.53 -4.60
N SER A 62 53.60 5.43 -4.81
CA SER A 62 52.54 5.30 -5.82
C SER A 62 51.22 5.99 -5.44
N ALA A 63 51.07 6.47 -4.20
CA ALA A 63 49.84 7.12 -3.74
C ALA A 63 49.54 8.39 -4.55
N GLY A 64 48.28 8.52 -4.98
CA GLY A 64 47.80 9.68 -5.74
C GLY A 64 47.76 10.97 -4.92
N LYS A 65 47.64 12.12 -5.62
CA LYS A 65 47.67 13.45 -4.98
C LYS A 65 46.66 13.58 -3.83
N GLY A 66 45.39 13.20 -4.05
CA GLY A 66 44.37 13.29 -3.00
C GLY A 66 44.69 12.47 -1.75
N THR A 67 45.30 11.28 -1.92
CA THR A 67 45.68 10.45 -0.77
C THR A 67 46.87 11.06 -0.01
N ARG A 68 47.81 11.68 -0.72
CA ARG A 68 48.93 12.43 -0.09
C ARG A 68 48.42 13.66 0.65
N ASP A 69 47.50 14.41 0.05
CA ASP A 69 46.89 15.60 0.66
C ASP A 69 46.10 15.21 1.91
N MET A 70 45.34 14.10 1.88
CA MET A 70 44.63 13.56 3.06
C MET A 70 45.59 13.08 4.16
N ALA A 71 46.70 12.43 3.79
CA ALA A 71 47.69 12.00 4.77
C ALA A 71 48.41 13.17 5.44
N ALA A 72 48.60 14.28 4.70
CA ALA A 72 49.22 15.49 5.19
C ALA A 72 48.26 16.44 5.94
N ALA A 73 46.96 16.22 5.86
CA ALA A 73 45.95 17.09 6.46
C ALA A 73 46.04 17.11 8.01
N GLU A 74 45.77 18.28 8.59
CA GLU A 74 45.68 18.48 10.04
C GLU A 74 44.49 17.72 10.64
N PRO A 75 44.66 17.06 11.80
CA PRO A 75 43.53 16.50 12.52
C PRO A 75 42.51 17.60 12.83
N TRP A 76 41.22 17.27 12.67
CA TRP A 76 40.15 18.21 12.92
C TRP A 76 40.10 18.63 14.40
N THR A 77 40.32 19.92 14.68
CA THR A 77 40.34 20.50 16.04
C THR A 77 39.01 21.14 16.47
N GLY A 78 37.97 21.06 15.63
CA GLY A 78 36.67 21.71 15.86
C GLY A 78 36.48 23.01 15.08
N SER A 79 37.57 23.64 14.64
CA SER A 79 37.56 24.80 13.75
C SER A 79 38.39 24.49 12.50
N GLU A 80 37.91 24.90 11.33
CA GLU A 80 38.67 24.82 10.09
C GLU A 80 39.81 25.85 10.08
N ASN A 81 40.95 25.47 9.49
CA ASN A 81 42.06 26.39 9.27
C ASN A 81 41.71 27.34 8.10
N LEU A 82 42.21 28.58 8.12
CA LEU A 82 42.00 29.57 7.06
C LEU A 82 42.39 29.03 5.67
N HIS A 83 43.44 28.21 5.61
CA HIS A 83 43.89 27.60 4.37
C HIS A 83 42.86 26.62 3.79
N ASP A 84 42.29 25.76 4.64
CA ASP A 84 41.30 24.76 4.24
C ASP A 84 39.95 25.41 3.91
N ALA A 85 39.55 26.42 4.69
CA ALA A 85 38.36 27.25 4.40
C ALA A 85 38.48 27.94 3.03
N ALA A 86 39.64 28.55 2.74
CA ALA A 86 39.90 29.18 1.45
C ALA A 86 39.94 28.15 0.30
N LEU A 87 40.56 26.98 0.51
CA LEU A 87 40.60 25.91 -0.48
C LEU A 87 39.21 25.37 -0.79
N ARG A 88 38.36 25.20 0.24
CA ARG A 88 36.95 24.86 0.08
C ARG A 88 36.18 25.91 -0.71
N MET A 89 36.35 27.19 -0.39
CA MET A 89 35.71 28.28 -1.14
C MET A 89 36.13 28.30 -2.61
N LEU A 90 37.42 28.01 -2.90
CA LEU A 90 37.92 27.88 -4.26
C LEU A 90 37.34 26.65 -4.97
N ASP A 91 37.31 25.50 -4.30
CA ASP A 91 36.72 24.25 -4.83
C ASP A 91 35.22 24.40 -5.09
N ASP A 92 34.49 25.09 -4.21
CA ASP A 92 33.06 25.36 -4.34
C ASP A 92 32.77 26.41 -5.43
N SER A 93 33.69 27.36 -5.66
CA SER A 93 33.58 28.34 -6.76
C SER A 93 33.67 27.67 -8.14
N HIS A 94 34.41 26.57 -8.24
CA HIS A 94 34.57 25.82 -9.48
C HIS A 94 33.60 24.65 -9.55
N LYS A 95 32.54 24.82 -10.36
CA LYS A 95 31.62 23.71 -10.65
C LYS A 95 32.40 22.55 -11.29
N ARG A 96 32.59 21.45 -10.55
CA ARG A 96 33.26 20.24 -11.05
C ARG A 96 32.60 19.84 -12.36
N LEU A 97 33.39 19.72 -13.42
CA LEU A 97 32.91 19.26 -14.73
C LEU A 97 32.15 17.96 -14.50
N ARG A 98 30.86 17.95 -14.86
CA ARG A 98 30.03 16.76 -14.75
C ARG A 98 30.66 15.71 -15.66
N THR A 99 31.41 14.78 -15.08
CA THR A 99 31.84 13.60 -15.81
C THR A 99 30.56 12.93 -16.30
N PRO A 100 30.41 12.70 -17.61
CA PRO A 100 29.21 12.08 -18.12
C PRO A 100 29.07 10.74 -17.40
N ASN A 101 27.89 10.49 -16.83
CA ASN A 101 27.57 9.18 -16.25
C ASN A 101 27.88 8.15 -17.33
N ARG A 102 28.96 7.40 -17.17
CA ARG A 102 29.31 6.33 -18.10
C ARG A 102 28.27 5.24 -17.88
N LEU A 103 27.17 5.33 -18.61
CA LEU A 103 26.26 4.21 -18.80
C LEU A 103 27.14 3.01 -19.21
N PRO A 104 26.93 1.81 -18.65
CA PRO A 104 27.65 0.62 -19.11
C PRO A 104 27.43 0.51 -20.61
N SER A 105 28.49 0.76 -21.36
CA SER A 105 28.46 0.80 -22.82
C SER A 105 28.02 -0.56 -23.32
N LEU A 106 26.78 -0.65 -23.83
CA LEU A 106 26.20 -1.79 -24.57
C LEU A 106 26.85 -1.97 -25.95
N GLY A 107 28.17 -1.83 -26.00
CA GLY A 107 29.00 -1.94 -27.18
C GLY A 107 30.25 -2.73 -26.83
N VAL A 108 30.06 -3.98 -26.41
CA VAL A 108 31.17 -4.95 -26.37
C VAL A 108 31.60 -5.14 -27.82
N LYS A 109 32.74 -4.56 -28.19
CA LYS A 109 33.46 -4.98 -29.39
C LYS A 109 33.79 -6.46 -29.18
N VAL A 110 33.02 -7.34 -29.83
CA VAL A 110 33.23 -8.79 -29.76
C VAL A 110 34.57 -9.09 -30.41
N ASN A 111 35.59 -9.27 -29.58
CA ASN A 111 36.87 -9.80 -30.05
C ASN A 111 36.65 -11.28 -30.40
N LEU A 112 36.61 -11.60 -31.70
CA LEU A 112 36.45 -12.96 -32.23
C LEU A 112 37.66 -13.88 -31.98
N ARG A 113 38.66 -13.44 -31.21
CA ARG A 113 39.80 -14.27 -30.83
C ARG A 113 39.38 -15.20 -29.68
N PRO A 114 39.75 -16.50 -29.71
CA PRO A 114 39.51 -17.41 -28.59
C PRO A 114 40.10 -16.82 -27.30
N ALA A 115 39.24 -16.52 -26.33
CA ALA A 115 39.67 -15.99 -25.05
C ALA A 115 40.44 -17.07 -24.26
N PRO A 116 41.47 -16.69 -23.49
CA PRO A 116 42.14 -17.63 -22.60
C PRO A 116 41.15 -18.22 -21.59
N LYS A 117 41.29 -19.51 -21.28
CA LYS A 117 40.39 -20.20 -20.34
C LYS A 117 40.38 -19.46 -18.99
N PRO A 118 39.20 -19.18 -18.41
CA PRO A 118 39.11 -18.49 -17.14
C PRO A 118 39.77 -19.33 -16.04
N LYS A 119 40.49 -18.66 -15.13
CA LYS A 119 41.10 -19.33 -13.96
C LYS A 119 40.00 -19.65 -12.96
N VAL A 120 39.49 -20.87 -13.01
CA VAL A 120 38.46 -21.37 -12.09
C VAL A 120 39.09 -21.66 -10.72
N SER A 121 38.50 -21.08 -9.67
CA SER A 121 38.90 -21.27 -8.28
C SER A 121 38.73 -22.74 -7.84
N ALA A 122 39.44 -23.18 -6.80
CA ALA A 122 39.31 -24.56 -6.30
C ALA A 122 37.88 -24.87 -5.82
N ALA A 123 37.21 -23.89 -5.22
CA ALA A 123 35.83 -23.99 -4.77
C ALA A 123 34.86 -24.19 -5.95
N ASP A 124 35.03 -23.41 -7.03
CA ASP A 124 34.18 -23.55 -8.23
C ASP A 124 34.40 -24.88 -8.95
N ARG A 125 35.62 -25.45 -8.88
CA ARG A 125 35.88 -26.80 -9.42
C ARG A 125 35.14 -27.87 -8.64
N LEU A 126 35.12 -27.77 -7.31
CA LEU A 126 34.39 -28.69 -6.44
C LEU A 126 32.88 -28.55 -6.60
N ALA A 127 32.36 -27.33 -6.70
CA ALA A 127 30.94 -27.07 -6.98
C ALA A 127 30.53 -27.67 -8.33
N ASN A 128 31.31 -27.41 -9.39
CA ASN A 128 31.06 -28.01 -10.70
C ASN A 128 31.21 -29.54 -10.71
N ALA A 129 32.12 -30.11 -9.92
CA ALA A 129 32.26 -31.56 -9.80
C ALA A 129 31.04 -32.17 -9.10
N ARG A 130 30.60 -31.57 -7.99
CA ARG A 130 29.39 -31.96 -7.27
C ARG A 130 28.15 -31.89 -8.18
N ASP A 131 27.99 -30.79 -8.91
CA ASP A 131 26.88 -30.60 -9.85
C ASP A 131 26.94 -31.58 -11.04
N ARG A 132 28.13 -31.97 -11.49
CA ARG A 132 28.27 -33.04 -12.50
C ARG A 132 27.89 -34.40 -11.92
N THR A 133 28.30 -34.71 -10.70
CA THR A 133 27.93 -35.98 -10.04
C THR A 133 26.43 -36.07 -9.77
N SER A 134 25.78 -34.96 -9.38
CA SER A 134 24.33 -34.92 -9.19
C SER A 134 23.59 -35.12 -10.51
N ARG A 135 24.05 -34.48 -11.59
CA ARG A 135 23.47 -34.65 -12.94
C ARG A 135 23.64 -36.07 -13.48
N TYR A 136 24.81 -36.69 -13.27
CA TYR A 136 25.04 -38.09 -13.64
C TYR A 136 24.17 -39.04 -12.80
N SER A 137 24.05 -38.80 -11.50
CA SER A 137 23.17 -39.58 -10.63
C SER A 137 21.71 -39.51 -11.04
N ILE A 138 21.25 -38.33 -11.48
CA ILE A 138 19.89 -38.12 -11.98
C ILE A 138 19.69 -38.73 -13.37
N SER A 139 20.70 -38.70 -14.24
CA SER A 139 20.58 -39.35 -15.56
C SER A 139 20.70 -40.88 -15.50
N GLN A 140 21.33 -41.43 -14.46
CA GLN A 140 21.49 -42.88 -14.26
C GLN A 140 20.24 -43.52 -13.61
N GLN A 141 19.24 -42.72 -13.20
CA GLN A 141 17.93 -43.24 -12.77
C GLN A 141 17.21 -43.80 -14.00
N ASP A 142 17.16 -45.13 -14.12
CA ASP A 142 16.53 -45.89 -15.22
C ASP A 142 15.03 -46.14 -15.04
N ASP A 143 14.42 -45.48 -14.07
CA ASP A 143 13.01 -45.69 -13.70
C ASP A 143 12.01 -44.85 -14.52
N MET A 144 12.47 -44.07 -15.50
CA MET A 144 11.62 -43.18 -16.31
C MET A 144 11.57 -43.65 -17.78
N SER A 145 10.36 -43.79 -18.32
CA SER A 145 10.16 -44.18 -19.73
C SER A 145 10.79 -43.16 -20.70
N GLU A 146 11.17 -43.60 -21.91
CA GLU A 146 11.82 -42.74 -22.91
C GLU A 146 10.95 -41.51 -23.26
N ASP A 147 9.63 -41.69 -23.34
CA ASP A 147 8.67 -40.61 -23.58
C ASP A 147 8.60 -39.59 -22.42
N GLU A 148 8.72 -40.05 -21.17
CA GLU A 148 8.78 -39.18 -19.99
C GLU A 148 10.12 -38.45 -19.89
N ARG A 149 11.22 -39.12 -20.27
CA ARG A 149 12.55 -38.50 -20.38
C ARG A 149 12.58 -37.41 -21.44
N GLU A 150 11.89 -37.58 -22.56
CA GLU A 150 11.80 -36.57 -23.61
C GLU A 150 10.92 -35.38 -23.20
N LYS A 151 9.79 -35.62 -22.54
CA LYS A 151 8.96 -34.55 -21.96
C LYS A 151 9.70 -33.77 -20.89
N TYR A 152 10.42 -34.46 -20.00
CA TYR A 152 11.24 -33.81 -18.98
C TYR A 152 12.40 -33.02 -19.60
N ARG A 153 13.03 -33.55 -20.65
CA ARG A 153 14.06 -32.85 -21.42
C ARG A 153 13.49 -31.63 -22.13
N LYS A 154 12.26 -31.72 -22.64
CA LYS A 154 11.54 -30.61 -23.28
C LYS A 154 11.17 -29.55 -22.25
N GLU A 155 10.65 -29.92 -21.08
CA GLU A 155 10.34 -28.99 -19.98
C GLU A 155 11.59 -28.29 -19.42
N LEU A 156 12.70 -29.01 -19.26
CA LEU A 156 13.98 -28.39 -18.89
C LEU A 156 14.46 -27.46 -20.02
N LYS A 157 14.35 -27.90 -21.27
CA LYS A 157 14.76 -27.09 -22.42
C LYS A 157 13.89 -25.83 -22.51
N ASP A 158 12.60 -25.89 -22.24
CA ASP A 158 11.68 -24.76 -22.28
C ASP A 158 11.98 -23.77 -21.13
N ARG A 159 12.30 -24.27 -19.94
CA ARG A 159 12.69 -23.45 -18.78
C ARG A 159 14.04 -22.75 -18.94
N PHE A 160 14.98 -23.38 -19.64
CA PHE A 160 16.34 -22.87 -19.81
C PHE A 160 16.62 -22.32 -21.23
N SER A 161 15.65 -22.44 -22.14
CA SER A 161 15.72 -21.81 -23.46
C SER A 161 15.61 -20.29 -23.28
N PRO A 162 16.40 -19.50 -24.03
CA PRO A 162 16.32 -18.04 -24.02
C PRO A 162 14.91 -17.45 -24.24
N GLY A 163 13.95 -18.25 -24.72
CA GLY A 163 12.56 -17.86 -25.00
C GLY A 163 11.59 -17.82 -23.81
N ALA A 164 11.93 -18.36 -22.63
CA ALA A 164 11.06 -18.29 -21.44
C ALA A 164 11.11 -16.95 -20.69
N ARG A 165 11.90 -15.99 -21.17
CA ARG A 165 11.86 -14.60 -20.70
C ARG A 165 10.73 -13.87 -21.42
N PRO A 166 9.92 -13.04 -20.72
CA PRO A 166 8.71 -12.45 -21.27
C PRO A 166 8.92 -11.63 -22.55
N MET A 167 10.15 -11.17 -22.84
CA MET A 167 10.57 -10.68 -24.15
C MET A 167 12.05 -11.05 -24.41
N PRO A 168 12.41 -11.64 -25.56
CA PRO A 168 13.82 -11.82 -25.92
C PRO A 168 14.46 -10.47 -26.26
N ALA A 169 15.63 -10.20 -25.67
CA ALA A 169 16.30 -8.90 -25.76
C ALA A 169 16.98 -8.60 -27.12
N SER A 170 16.98 -9.55 -28.07
CA SER A 170 17.60 -9.41 -29.39
C SER A 170 16.62 -9.68 -30.53
N LEU A 171 16.78 -8.97 -31.65
CA LEU A 171 15.99 -9.18 -32.87
C LEU A 171 16.02 -10.64 -33.34
N GLN A 172 17.18 -11.29 -33.30
CA GLN A 172 17.32 -12.72 -33.64
C GLN A 172 16.57 -13.63 -32.65
N GLY A 173 16.51 -13.26 -31.37
CA GLY A 173 15.73 -13.98 -30.36
C GLY A 173 14.22 -13.85 -30.59
N LEU A 174 13.75 -12.66 -31.01
CA LEU A 174 12.36 -12.46 -31.44
C LEU A 174 12.04 -13.29 -32.68
N THR A 175 12.95 -13.35 -33.66
CA THR A 175 12.77 -14.18 -34.86
C THR A 175 12.69 -15.66 -34.52
N SER A 176 13.55 -16.16 -33.62
CA SER A 176 13.51 -17.55 -33.19
C SER A 176 12.22 -17.89 -32.44
N LEU A 177 11.75 -17.01 -31.56
CA LEU A 177 10.52 -17.20 -30.80
C LEU A 177 9.27 -17.07 -31.68
N ALA A 178 9.32 -16.19 -32.68
CA ALA A 178 8.29 -16.11 -33.71
C ALA A 178 8.24 -17.39 -34.54
N ASN A 179 9.38 -17.90 -35.01
CA ASN A 179 9.46 -19.14 -35.76
C ASN A 179 8.97 -20.34 -34.94
N GLU A 180 9.35 -20.43 -33.67
CA GLU A 180 8.85 -21.47 -32.76
C GLU A 180 7.33 -21.39 -32.62
N ARG A 181 6.77 -20.20 -32.33
CA ARG A 181 5.30 -20.02 -32.26
C ARG A 181 4.59 -20.33 -33.57
N ILE A 182 5.21 -20.01 -34.71
CA ILE A 182 4.69 -20.34 -36.04
C ILE A 182 4.66 -21.87 -36.21
N GLU A 183 5.76 -22.57 -35.90
CA GLU A 183 5.83 -24.04 -35.97
C GLU A 183 4.81 -24.70 -35.05
N ASP A 184 4.65 -24.19 -33.83
CA ASP A 184 3.71 -24.66 -32.83
C ASP A 184 2.25 -24.46 -33.28
N ALA A 185 1.94 -23.35 -33.95
CA ALA A 185 0.64 -23.08 -34.53
C ALA A 185 0.39 -23.88 -35.84
N ILE A 186 1.44 -24.20 -36.61
CA ILE A 186 1.39 -25.14 -37.74
C ILE A 186 1.08 -26.55 -37.23
N ALA A 187 1.72 -26.99 -36.16
CA ALA A 187 1.50 -28.29 -35.52
C ALA A 187 0.06 -28.42 -34.99
N ARG A 188 -0.48 -27.35 -34.39
CA ARG A 188 -1.89 -27.26 -33.97
C ARG A 188 -2.88 -27.16 -35.15
N GLY A 189 -2.39 -27.05 -36.39
CA GLY A 189 -3.22 -26.97 -37.58
C GLY A 189 -3.93 -25.62 -37.77
N GLN A 190 -3.58 -24.58 -37.01
CA GLN A 190 -4.23 -23.27 -37.08
C GLN A 190 -4.08 -22.59 -38.46
N PHE A 191 -2.97 -22.87 -39.17
CA PHE A 191 -2.71 -22.36 -40.52
C PHE A 191 -3.46 -23.11 -41.65
N LYS A 192 -4.19 -24.19 -41.33
CA LYS A 192 -4.94 -24.94 -42.34
C LYS A 192 -6.28 -24.27 -42.70
N ASN A 193 -6.89 -23.53 -41.76
CA ASN A 193 -8.22 -22.91 -41.92
C ASN A 193 -8.19 -21.38 -42.05
N ILE A 194 -7.04 -20.77 -42.30
CA ILE A 194 -6.97 -19.35 -42.63
C ILE A 194 -7.35 -19.14 -44.10
N SER A 195 -8.26 -18.20 -44.36
CA SER A 195 -8.59 -17.74 -45.71
C SER A 195 -7.34 -17.11 -46.34
N ARG A 196 -6.80 -17.78 -47.37
CA ARG A 196 -5.59 -17.33 -48.08
C ARG A 196 -6.00 -16.41 -49.23
N GLY A 197 -5.51 -15.18 -49.23
CA GLY A 197 -5.78 -14.20 -50.27
C GLY A 197 -5.08 -12.87 -50.01
N LYS A 198 -4.80 -12.09 -51.06
CA LYS A 198 -4.21 -10.75 -50.94
C LYS A 198 -5.20 -9.85 -50.19
N GLY A 199 -4.81 -9.33 -49.02
CA GLY A 199 -5.63 -8.42 -48.20
C GLY A 199 -6.55 -9.08 -47.19
N VAL A 200 -6.58 -10.41 -47.08
CA VAL A 200 -7.36 -11.12 -46.05
C VAL A 200 -6.49 -11.28 -44.80
N ASN A 201 -6.98 -10.85 -43.63
CA ASN A 201 -6.24 -10.72 -42.36
C ASN A 201 -5.15 -9.63 -42.34
N VAL A 202 -5.11 -8.75 -43.35
CA VAL A 202 -4.36 -7.50 -43.30
C VAL A 202 -5.38 -6.39 -43.21
N GLU A 203 -5.92 -6.17 -42.01
CA GLU A 203 -6.68 -4.94 -41.74
C GLU A 203 -5.69 -3.78 -41.86
N ARG A 204 -5.66 -3.17 -43.05
CA ARG A 204 -4.90 -1.94 -43.26
C ARG A 204 -5.68 -0.87 -42.52
N ASP A 205 -5.14 -0.40 -41.40
CA ASP A 205 -5.81 0.62 -40.61
C ASP A 205 -6.17 1.80 -41.52
N TYR A 206 -7.45 2.07 -41.68
CA TYR A 206 -7.95 3.11 -42.60
C TYR A 206 -7.32 4.48 -42.28
N ASN A 207 -7.03 4.73 -41.00
CA ASN A 207 -6.41 5.96 -40.50
C ASN A 207 -4.92 6.09 -40.85
N ALA A 208 -4.20 4.98 -41.09
CA ALA A 208 -2.79 5.01 -41.47
C ALA A 208 -2.56 5.55 -42.90
N ASN A 209 -3.60 5.53 -43.73
CA ASN A 209 -3.61 6.08 -45.08
C ASN A 209 -4.34 7.44 -45.15
N SER A 210 -4.79 7.99 -44.03
CA SER A 210 -5.51 9.27 -44.06
C SER A 210 -4.54 10.41 -44.41
N PRO A 211 -4.85 11.27 -45.39
CA PRO A 211 -3.99 12.41 -45.74
C PRO A 211 -3.97 13.52 -44.68
N PHE A 212 -4.87 13.44 -43.70
CA PHE A 212 -5.09 14.46 -42.68
C PHE A 212 -4.46 14.12 -41.32
N LEU A 213 -3.97 12.88 -41.13
CA LEU A 213 -3.21 12.49 -39.95
C LEU A 213 -1.78 12.27 -40.39
N ASP A 214 -0.84 12.96 -39.75
CA ASP A 214 0.56 12.71 -40.00
C ASP A 214 0.91 11.28 -39.54
N THR A 215 1.67 10.55 -40.36
CA THR A 215 2.00 9.14 -40.08
C THR A 215 2.66 8.98 -38.70
N THR A 216 3.45 9.96 -38.29
CA THR A 216 4.11 10.05 -36.98
C THR A 216 3.10 10.18 -35.85
N GLU A 217 2.10 11.05 -35.94
CA GLU A 217 1.05 11.24 -34.95
C GLU A 217 0.16 10.00 -34.83
N TYR A 218 -0.19 9.41 -35.96
CA TYR A 218 -0.92 8.15 -36.02
C TYR A 218 -0.17 7.04 -35.29
N PHE A 219 1.11 6.83 -35.64
CA PHE A 219 1.92 5.81 -34.98
C PHE A 219 2.20 6.14 -33.51
N MET A 220 2.40 7.41 -33.16
CA MET A 220 2.58 7.84 -31.78
C MET A 220 1.34 7.55 -30.93
N ASN A 221 0.15 7.92 -31.38
CA ASN A 221 -1.10 7.60 -30.69
C ASN A 221 -1.35 6.09 -30.61
N LYS A 222 -1.01 5.35 -31.68
CA LYS A 222 -1.10 3.89 -31.68
C LYS A 222 -0.09 3.24 -30.74
N ILE A 223 1.11 3.78 -30.61
CA ILE A 223 2.15 3.33 -29.67
C ILE A 223 1.69 3.62 -28.25
N ILE A 224 1.14 4.81 -27.97
CA ILE A 224 0.56 5.18 -26.67
C ILE A 224 -0.56 4.19 -26.29
N GLN A 225 -1.49 3.91 -27.21
CA GLN A 225 -2.59 2.96 -27.00
C GLN A 225 -2.11 1.51 -26.85
N LYS A 226 -1.10 1.07 -27.60
CA LYS A 226 -0.62 -0.32 -27.58
C LYS A 226 0.35 -0.63 -26.45
N GLN A 227 1.11 0.37 -25.99
CA GLN A 227 2.07 0.20 -24.90
C GLN A 227 1.44 0.52 -23.53
N ASP A 228 0.14 0.81 -23.48
CA ASP A 228 -0.59 1.27 -22.29
C ASP A 228 0.15 2.41 -21.56
N ILE A 229 0.86 3.26 -22.30
CA ILE A 229 1.66 4.34 -21.72
C ILE A 229 0.71 5.49 -21.41
N VAL A 230 0.44 5.65 -20.13
CA VAL A 230 -0.38 6.73 -19.61
C VAL A 230 0.48 8.01 -19.59
N PRO A 231 0.03 9.12 -20.18
CA PRO A 231 0.71 10.41 -20.05
C PRO A 231 1.07 10.70 -18.59
N PRO A 232 2.26 11.26 -18.32
CA PRO A 232 2.80 11.31 -16.96
C PRO A 232 1.95 12.15 -15.99
N TRP A 233 1.18 13.13 -16.50
CA TRP A 233 0.22 13.88 -15.69
C TRP A 233 -1.02 13.04 -15.30
N ILE A 234 -1.42 12.05 -16.11
CA ILE A 234 -2.50 11.11 -15.79
C ILE A 234 -2.01 10.07 -14.76
N GLU A 235 -0.75 9.64 -14.80
CA GLU A 235 -0.18 8.82 -13.71
C GLU A 235 -0.25 9.57 -12.37
N LYS A 236 0.15 10.85 -12.38
CA LYS A 236 0.00 11.74 -11.22
C LYS A 236 -1.45 11.97 -10.83
N GLN A 237 -2.37 12.02 -11.80
CA GLN A 237 -3.80 12.08 -11.54
C GLN A 237 -4.27 10.83 -10.78
N GLN A 238 -3.87 9.64 -11.22
CA GLN A 238 -4.24 8.39 -10.58
C GLN A 238 -3.65 8.30 -9.16
N GLU A 239 -2.40 8.72 -8.98
CA GLU A 239 -1.75 8.82 -7.67
C GLU A 239 -2.54 9.76 -6.73
N LEU A 240 -2.87 10.96 -7.21
CA LEU A 240 -3.67 11.93 -6.46
C LEU A 240 -5.06 11.38 -6.12
N VAL A 241 -5.77 10.79 -7.09
CA VAL A 241 -7.11 10.22 -6.86
C VAL A 241 -7.07 9.09 -5.83
N LYS A 242 -6.05 8.21 -5.91
CA LYS A 242 -5.83 7.14 -4.93
C LYS A 242 -5.54 7.72 -3.54
N ALA A 243 -4.63 8.69 -3.43
CA ALA A 243 -4.28 9.33 -2.17
C ALA A 243 -5.47 10.05 -1.53
N VAL A 244 -6.28 10.75 -2.33
CA VAL A 244 -7.50 11.40 -1.85
C VAL A 244 -8.54 10.38 -1.40
N ALA A 245 -8.71 9.28 -2.15
CA ALA A 245 -9.65 8.21 -1.78
C ALA A 245 -9.24 7.52 -0.48
N THR A 246 -7.95 7.24 -0.28
CA THR A 246 -7.45 6.63 0.97
C THR A 246 -7.59 7.60 2.15
N PHE A 247 -7.24 8.88 1.97
CA PHE A 247 -7.42 9.91 3.00
C PHE A 247 -8.89 10.04 3.42
N ARG A 248 -9.81 10.25 2.46
CA ARG A 248 -11.25 10.35 2.73
C ARG A 248 -11.84 9.05 3.28
N GLY A 249 -11.32 7.91 2.86
CA GLY A 249 -11.71 6.60 3.40
C GLY A 249 -11.38 6.47 4.87
N ARG A 250 -10.14 6.82 5.26
CA ARG A 250 -9.69 6.84 6.66
C ARG A 250 -10.50 7.83 7.49
N LEU A 251 -10.59 9.08 7.04
CA LEU A 251 -11.32 10.15 7.72
C LEU A 251 -12.79 9.75 8.01
N ARG A 252 -13.50 9.20 7.01
CA ARG A 252 -14.88 8.71 7.20
C ARG A 252 -14.96 7.54 8.16
N ASN A 253 -14.04 6.59 8.09
CA ASN A 253 -14.06 5.42 8.96
C ASN A 253 -13.75 5.77 10.41
N ASP A 254 -12.76 6.64 10.63
CA ASP A 254 -12.33 7.08 11.96
C ASP A 254 -13.44 7.90 12.63
N TRP A 255 -14.02 8.86 11.90
CA TRP A 255 -15.19 9.61 12.38
C TRP A 255 -16.41 8.70 12.61
N ARG A 256 -16.76 7.81 11.67
CA ARG A 256 -17.90 6.88 11.84
C ARG A 256 -17.75 6.00 13.08
N ARG A 257 -16.53 5.52 13.35
CA ARG A 257 -16.23 4.72 14.55
C ARG A 257 -16.34 5.54 15.82
N HIS A 258 -15.79 6.76 15.82
CA HIS A 258 -15.83 7.66 16.97
C HIS A 258 -17.26 8.11 17.28
N ALA A 259 -17.96 8.64 16.29
CA ALA A 259 -19.33 9.15 16.40
C ALA A 259 -20.30 8.09 16.94
N ALA A 260 -20.27 6.89 16.39
CA ALA A 260 -21.14 5.82 16.87
C ALA A 260 -20.72 5.31 18.26
N ARG A 261 -19.43 5.31 18.63
CA ARG A 261 -19.02 5.04 20.02
C ARG A 261 -19.57 6.09 20.98
N LEU A 262 -19.53 7.37 20.62
CA LEU A 262 -20.10 8.46 21.42
C LEU A 262 -21.61 8.34 21.57
N ILE A 263 -22.33 8.03 20.49
CA ILE A 263 -23.78 7.85 20.53
C ILE A 263 -24.14 6.63 21.38
N SER A 264 -23.40 5.53 21.26
CA SER A 264 -23.63 4.35 22.10
C SER A 264 -23.22 4.55 23.57
N SER A 265 -22.15 5.31 23.86
CA SER A 265 -21.71 5.61 25.23
C SER A 265 -22.65 6.55 25.96
N SER A 266 -23.42 7.36 25.22
CA SER A 266 -24.44 8.26 25.78
C SER A 266 -25.66 7.54 26.41
N GLY A 267 -25.70 6.20 26.36
CA GLY A 267 -26.70 5.36 27.03
C GLY A 267 -28.04 5.24 26.29
N GLY A 268 -28.95 4.44 26.85
CA GLY A 268 -30.30 4.19 26.31
C GLY A 268 -30.44 2.91 25.49
N SER A 269 -31.67 2.60 25.06
CA SER A 269 -31.95 1.46 24.18
C SER A 269 -31.34 1.67 22.79
N VAL A 270 -31.05 0.59 22.06
CA VAL A 270 -30.52 0.66 20.69
C VAL A 270 -31.42 1.49 19.79
N GLU A 271 -32.74 1.36 19.91
CA GLU A 271 -33.71 2.16 19.16
C GLU A 271 -33.59 3.66 19.48
N SER A 272 -33.38 4.03 20.75
CA SER A 272 -33.17 5.42 21.15
C SER A 272 -31.87 6.01 20.58
N GLN A 273 -30.81 5.19 20.49
CA GLN A 273 -29.54 5.58 19.89
C GLN A 273 -29.68 5.82 18.38
N VAL A 274 -30.41 4.93 17.69
CA VAL A 274 -30.72 5.07 16.26
C VAL A 274 -31.56 6.32 15.99
N ARG A 275 -32.62 6.58 16.77
CA ARG A 275 -33.42 7.80 16.64
C ARG A 275 -32.56 9.07 16.83
N ARG A 276 -31.61 9.03 17.77
CA ARG A 276 -30.67 10.14 18.00
C ARG A 276 -29.72 10.34 16.82
N ALA A 277 -29.18 9.26 16.26
CA ALA A 277 -28.33 9.31 15.07
C ALA A 277 -29.09 9.89 13.86
N ILE A 278 -30.35 9.51 13.66
CA ILE A 278 -31.21 10.08 12.62
C ILE A 278 -31.48 11.56 12.87
N ALA A 279 -31.77 11.96 14.11
CA ALA A 279 -31.96 13.38 14.46
C ALA A 279 -30.72 14.23 14.16
N TYR A 280 -29.51 13.69 14.39
CA TYR A 280 -28.26 14.34 14.00
C TYR A 280 -28.06 14.36 12.48
N ALA A 281 -28.43 13.30 11.77
CA ALA A 281 -28.38 13.27 10.30
C ALA A 281 -29.26 14.37 9.67
N LEU A 282 -30.47 14.56 10.19
CA LEU A 282 -31.37 15.63 9.76
C LEU A 282 -30.77 17.02 10.04
N THR A 283 -30.10 17.22 11.18
CA THR A 283 -29.43 18.51 11.44
C THR A 283 -28.26 18.77 10.51
N GLU A 284 -27.48 17.73 10.18
CA GLU A 284 -26.36 17.86 9.26
C GLU A 284 -26.84 18.21 7.86
N GLU A 285 -27.96 17.66 7.41
CA GLU A 285 -28.54 18.01 6.11
C GLU A 285 -28.94 19.49 6.03
N ILE A 286 -29.43 20.07 7.14
CA ILE A 286 -29.79 21.49 7.23
C ILE A 286 -28.53 22.38 7.25
N VAL A 287 -27.54 22.04 8.09
CA VAL A 287 -26.34 22.87 8.30
C VAL A 287 -25.34 22.71 7.15
N ASN A 288 -25.25 21.52 6.58
CA ASN A 288 -24.25 21.12 5.60
C ASN A 288 -24.87 20.20 4.54
N PRO A 289 -25.59 20.79 3.57
CA PRO A 289 -26.26 20.02 2.54
C PRO A 289 -25.24 19.23 1.72
N ARG A 290 -25.54 17.96 1.50
CA ARG A 290 -24.68 17.08 0.69
C ARG A 290 -24.71 17.55 -0.76
N VAL A 291 -23.53 17.68 -1.36
CA VAL A 291 -23.43 17.93 -2.81
C VAL A 291 -23.85 16.63 -3.51
N ARG A 292 -25.09 16.59 -4.01
CA ARG A 292 -25.59 15.47 -4.82
C ARG A 292 -24.80 15.41 -6.11
N LYS A 293 -24.36 14.22 -6.48
CA LYS A 293 -23.60 13.99 -7.70
C LYS A 293 -24.62 13.89 -8.84
N VAL A 294 -24.93 15.02 -9.45
CA VAL A 294 -25.78 15.06 -10.65
C VAL A 294 -24.88 14.65 -11.83
N GLU A 295 -25.10 13.44 -12.35
CA GLU A 295 -24.39 12.96 -13.53
C GLU A 295 -25.27 13.26 -14.75
N ASN A 296 -24.87 14.27 -15.52
CA ASN A 296 -25.51 14.61 -16.79
C ASN A 296 -24.91 13.71 -17.88
N LEU A 297 -25.63 12.66 -18.25
CA LEU A 297 -25.24 11.76 -19.33
C LEU A 297 -25.84 12.29 -20.63
N SER A 298 -25.03 12.87 -21.49
CA SER A 298 -25.42 13.19 -22.87
C SER A 298 -25.18 11.97 -23.76
N SER A 299 -26.24 11.32 -24.22
CA SER A 299 -26.15 10.31 -25.27
C SER A 299 -26.62 10.88 -26.60
N ILE A 300 -25.99 10.43 -27.69
CA ILE A 300 -26.44 10.76 -29.04
C ILE A 300 -27.35 9.61 -29.47
N ALA A 301 -28.62 9.90 -29.69
CA ALA A 301 -29.56 8.95 -30.28
C ALA A 301 -29.12 8.62 -31.72
N PRO A 302 -29.49 7.44 -32.27
CA PRO A 302 -29.13 7.07 -33.65
C PRO A 302 -29.61 8.07 -34.72
N ASP A 303 -30.58 8.93 -34.38
CA ASP A 303 -31.14 9.97 -35.24
C ASP A 303 -30.31 11.28 -35.22
N GLY A 304 -29.19 11.33 -34.49
CA GLY A 304 -28.32 12.51 -34.37
C GLY A 304 -28.79 13.57 -33.36
N SER A 305 -29.90 13.32 -32.66
CA SER A 305 -30.39 14.16 -31.57
C SER A 305 -29.58 13.92 -30.28
N LEU A 306 -29.23 15.00 -29.58
CA LEU A 306 -28.49 14.96 -28.32
C LEU A 306 -29.50 14.95 -27.16
N THR A 307 -29.66 13.81 -26.50
CA THR A 307 -30.50 13.68 -25.30
C THR A 307 -29.62 13.77 -24.06
N SER A 308 -29.90 14.75 -23.20
CA SER A 308 -29.24 14.88 -21.89
C SER A 308 -30.12 14.19 -20.83
N VAL A 309 -29.66 13.08 -20.30
CA VAL A 309 -30.29 12.37 -19.18
C VAL A 309 -29.57 12.79 -17.91
N THR A 310 -30.22 13.54 -17.03
CA THR A 310 -29.67 13.92 -15.73
C THR A 310 -30.05 12.86 -14.70
N VAL A 311 -29.09 12.05 -14.25
CA VAL A 311 -29.33 11.05 -13.20
C VAL A 311 -29.11 11.70 -11.84
N GLU A 312 -30.19 11.90 -11.07
CA GLU A 312 -30.15 12.33 -9.68
C GLU A 312 -30.31 11.13 -8.73
N GLU A 313 -29.32 10.88 -7.88
CA GLU A 313 -29.45 9.88 -6.81
C GLU A 313 -30.31 10.45 -5.66
N ARG A 314 -31.57 10.01 -5.56
CA ARG A 314 -32.47 10.30 -4.43
C ARG A 314 -32.61 9.06 -3.55
N ILE A 315 -32.32 9.21 -2.26
CA ILE A 315 -32.58 8.17 -1.25
C ILE A 315 -34.10 8.16 -1.00
N ALA A 316 -34.75 7.04 -1.27
CA ALA A 316 -36.19 6.87 -1.08
C ALA A 316 -36.56 7.00 0.41
N ALA A 317 -37.24 8.09 0.78
CA ALA A 317 -37.93 8.22 2.05
C ALA A 317 -39.31 7.54 1.94
N GLY A 318 -39.62 6.67 2.91
CA GLY A 318 -40.72 5.70 2.85
C GLY A 318 -42.11 6.26 2.53
N VAL A 319 -42.84 5.48 1.72
CA VAL A 319 -44.28 5.63 1.43
C VAL A 319 -45.04 4.58 2.26
N PRO A 320 -46.18 4.92 2.90
CA PRO A 320 -46.95 4.00 3.72
C PRO A 320 -47.71 2.97 2.89
N VAL A 321 -47.73 1.73 3.39
CA VAL A 321 -48.51 0.59 2.86
C VAL A 321 -49.90 0.62 3.49
N GLU A 322 -50.94 0.53 2.66
CA GLU A 322 -52.29 0.11 3.07
C GLU A 322 -52.71 -1.13 2.25
N PRO A 323 -53.51 -2.07 2.83
CA PRO A 323 -53.60 -3.45 2.37
C PRO A 323 -54.93 -3.79 1.65
N SER A 324 -54.91 -4.79 0.76
CA SER A 324 -56.11 -5.59 0.45
C SER A 324 -55.77 -6.93 -0.25
N GLU A 325 -55.98 -8.01 0.51
CA GLU A 325 -56.61 -9.30 0.19
C GLU A 325 -56.24 -10.11 -1.08
N SER A 326 -55.74 -11.34 -0.84
CA SER A 326 -55.77 -12.52 -1.74
C SER A 326 -57.00 -13.40 -1.43
N PRO A 327 -57.46 -14.33 -2.30
CA PRO A 327 -56.76 -15.61 -2.59
C PRO A 327 -56.91 -16.04 -4.09
N ALA A 328 -56.29 -17.08 -4.70
CA ALA A 328 -55.84 -18.39 -4.26
C ALA A 328 -54.82 -19.00 -5.25
N THR A 329 -54.04 -19.96 -4.77
CA THR A 329 -53.04 -20.84 -5.43
C THR A 329 -53.71 -22.03 -6.18
N PRO A 330 -53.03 -22.82 -7.06
CA PRO A 330 -51.89 -23.69 -6.67
C PRO A 330 -50.72 -23.91 -7.68
N THR A 331 -49.52 -24.10 -7.10
CA THR A 331 -48.25 -24.63 -7.63
C THR A 331 -48.32 -26.17 -7.88
N PRO A 332 -47.30 -26.92 -8.42
CA PRO A 332 -45.83 -26.83 -8.22
C PRO A 332 -45.01 -27.10 -9.54
N SER A 333 -43.68 -27.05 -9.70
CA SER A 333 -42.49 -27.32 -8.86
C SER A 333 -41.22 -26.75 -9.55
N GLY A 334 -40.27 -26.24 -8.73
CA GLY A 334 -38.82 -26.51 -8.85
C GLY A 334 -37.95 -25.75 -9.85
N SER A 335 -37.18 -24.76 -9.38
CA SER A 335 -35.73 -24.55 -9.63
C SER A 335 -35.21 -23.31 -8.87
N GLN A 336 -33.90 -23.28 -8.63
CA GLN A 336 -33.11 -22.42 -7.74
C GLN A 336 -33.17 -20.91 -8.06
N ALA A 337 -33.11 -20.04 -7.04
CA ALA A 337 -32.78 -18.61 -7.13
C ALA A 337 -32.16 -18.18 -5.77
N GLU A 338 -30.95 -17.61 -5.68
CA GLU A 338 -30.46 -16.30 -6.16
C GLU A 338 -31.02 -15.10 -5.38
N GLN A 339 -30.09 -14.17 -5.11
CA GLN A 339 -30.16 -13.04 -4.20
C GLN A 339 -31.22 -12.00 -4.65
N PRO A 340 -31.87 -11.27 -3.72
CA PRO A 340 -32.78 -10.21 -4.11
C PRO A 340 -32.03 -9.00 -4.67
N GLN A 341 -32.32 -8.67 -5.93
CA GLN A 341 -31.94 -7.41 -6.58
C GLN A 341 -32.87 -6.30 -6.09
N GLU A 342 -32.27 -5.19 -5.65
CA GLU A 342 -32.95 -3.95 -5.34
C GLU A 342 -33.48 -3.31 -6.62
N VAL A 343 -34.79 -3.01 -6.65
CA VAL A 343 -35.44 -2.32 -7.77
C VAL A 343 -35.22 -0.82 -7.60
N ILE A 344 -34.44 -0.23 -8.52
CA ILE A 344 -34.26 1.22 -8.66
C ILE A 344 -35.36 1.74 -9.58
N GLN A 345 -36.23 2.63 -9.07
CA GLN A 345 -37.16 3.38 -9.92
C GLN A 345 -36.45 4.57 -10.57
N ILE A 346 -36.49 4.60 -11.90
CA ILE A 346 -35.97 5.69 -12.75
C ILE A 346 -37.17 6.54 -13.14
N GLU A 347 -37.22 7.80 -12.69
CA GLU A 347 -38.15 8.79 -13.26
C GLU A 347 -37.45 9.54 -14.40
N VAL A 348 -37.95 9.33 -15.62
CA VAL A 348 -37.54 10.04 -16.83
C VAL A 348 -38.37 11.33 -16.93
N THR A 349 -37.73 12.49 -16.79
CA THR A 349 -38.33 13.77 -17.17
C THR A 349 -37.63 14.28 -18.43
N GLU A 350 -38.28 14.11 -19.57
CA GLU A 350 -37.86 14.69 -20.84
C GLU A 350 -38.40 16.13 -20.92
N GLN A 351 -37.51 17.12 -21.07
CA GLN A 351 -37.90 18.45 -21.50
C GLN A 351 -37.12 18.85 -22.77
N PRO A 352 -37.80 19.35 -23.81
CA PRO A 352 -37.14 19.88 -25.01
C PRO A 352 -36.41 21.20 -24.70
N ALA A 353 -35.22 21.34 -25.31
CA ALA A 353 -34.32 22.45 -25.12
C ALA A 353 -34.76 23.70 -25.90
N GLU A 354 -35.73 24.48 -25.40
CA GLU A 354 -36.00 25.83 -25.95
C GLU A 354 -36.34 26.94 -24.95
N THR A 355 -36.23 26.73 -23.64
CA THR A 355 -36.40 27.84 -22.67
C THR A 355 -35.36 27.82 -21.57
N ALA A 356 -34.18 28.36 -21.85
CA ALA A 356 -33.19 28.71 -20.84
C ALA A 356 -33.47 30.13 -20.32
N PRO A 357 -33.60 30.38 -19.01
CA PRO A 357 -33.33 31.71 -18.48
C PRO A 357 -31.82 31.91 -18.35
N VAL A 358 -31.32 32.83 -19.17
CA VAL A 358 -29.97 33.39 -19.13
C VAL A 358 -29.78 34.14 -17.81
N ALA A 359 -28.63 33.92 -17.17
CA ALA A 359 -28.19 34.67 -16.00
C ALA A 359 -27.95 36.15 -16.37
N VAL A 360 -28.56 37.06 -15.61
CA VAL A 360 -28.23 38.49 -15.61
C VAL A 360 -27.81 38.88 -14.19
N THR A 361 -26.71 39.63 -14.13
CA THR A 361 -26.05 40.21 -12.95
C THR A 361 -26.56 41.64 -12.72
N GLU A 362 -26.21 42.23 -11.57
CA GLU A 362 -26.53 43.60 -11.08
C GLU A 362 -27.89 43.71 -10.35
N GLY A 363 -28.11 44.46 -9.25
CA GLY A 363 -27.35 45.47 -8.53
C GLY A 363 -28.33 46.49 -7.92
N SER A 364 -28.26 46.69 -6.60
CA SER A 364 -28.67 47.89 -5.80
C SER A 364 -30.13 48.37 -5.67
N ALA A 365 -30.47 48.72 -4.41
CA ALA A 365 -31.34 49.81 -3.93
C ALA A 365 -32.86 49.75 -4.24
N ILE A 366 -33.84 50.29 -3.49
CA ILE A 366 -34.10 50.92 -2.17
C ILE A 366 -35.64 51.24 -2.20
N ASP A 367 -36.27 51.49 -1.05
CA ASP A 367 -37.57 52.18 -0.81
C ASP A 367 -38.87 51.33 -0.73
N THR A 368 -39.53 51.22 0.45
CA THR A 368 -40.44 52.19 1.16
C THR A 368 -41.88 51.98 0.59
N GLU A 369 -42.92 51.53 1.31
CA GLU A 369 -43.64 52.16 2.42
C GLU A 369 -44.63 51.17 3.11
N SER A 370 -44.92 51.44 4.38
CA SER A 370 -46.09 50.94 5.14
C SER A 370 -47.32 51.83 4.92
N PRO A 371 -48.54 51.39 5.32
CA PRO A 371 -49.18 52.00 6.51
C PRO A 371 -49.93 50.95 7.36
N THR A 372 -49.78 50.88 8.70
CA THR A 372 -50.42 51.66 9.80
C THR A 372 -51.95 51.82 9.73
N THR A 373 -52.67 51.28 10.73
CA THR A 373 -53.69 51.93 11.61
C THR A 373 -54.23 50.87 12.62
N GLN A 374 -53.79 50.88 13.89
CA GLN A 374 -54.50 51.28 15.14
C GLN A 374 -55.81 50.50 15.43
N GLY A 375 -56.14 50.02 16.64
CA GLY A 375 -55.59 50.10 17.99
C GLY A 375 -56.72 49.84 19.03
N ALA A 376 -56.40 49.15 20.15
CA ALA A 376 -57.14 49.01 21.44
C ALA A 376 -58.55 48.34 21.42
N GLU A 377 -59.09 47.70 22.47
CA GLU A 377 -58.96 47.89 23.93
C GLU A 377 -59.50 46.64 24.68
N GLU A 378 -59.04 46.43 25.92
CA GLU A 378 -59.46 45.46 26.96
C GLU A 378 -60.39 46.19 27.97
N PRO A 379 -61.46 45.60 28.59
CA PRO A 379 -61.36 44.99 29.95
C PRO A 379 -62.41 43.93 30.42
N ALA A 380 -61.96 43.08 31.36
CA ALA A 380 -62.56 42.47 32.57
C ALA A 380 -64.07 42.09 32.75
N ALA A 381 -64.31 40.78 33.04
CA ALA A 381 -65.17 40.05 34.04
C ALA A 381 -66.54 40.60 34.56
N PRO A 382 -67.51 39.81 35.14
CA PRO A 382 -67.43 38.47 35.78
C PRO A 382 -68.63 37.48 35.55
N VAL A 383 -68.56 36.31 36.23
CA VAL A 383 -69.49 35.14 36.30
C VAL A 383 -70.81 35.42 37.09
N PRO A 384 -71.88 34.58 37.04
CA PRO A 384 -71.95 33.32 37.83
C PRO A 384 -72.76 32.12 37.26
N ASP A 385 -72.32 30.92 37.67
CA ASP A 385 -73.03 29.69 38.07
C ASP A 385 -74.32 29.20 37.36
N THR A 386 -74.29 27.95 36.87
CA THR A 386 -75.23 26.89 37.32
C THR A 386 -74.67 25.50 36.98
N SER A 387 -74.65 24.68 38.03
CA SER A 387 -74.26 23.28 38.16
C SER A 387 -75.17 22.25 37.45
N SER A 388 -74.60 21.18 36.88
CA SER A 388 -75.16 19.82 37.03
C SER A 388 -74.12 18.71 36.79
N SER A 389 -73.66 18.13 37.90
CA SER A 389 -73.45 16.69 38.17
C SER A 389 -73.11 15.71 37.04
N SER A 390 -71.97 15.04 37.24
CA SER A 390 -71.50 13.77 36.67
C SER A 390 -72.48 12.59 36.87
N PRO A 391 -72.25 11.42 36.24
CA PRO A 391 -71.32 10.46 36.85
C PRO A 391 -70.34 9.78 35.89
N SER A 392 -69.28 9.31 36.52
CA SER A 392 -68.18 8.47 36.07
C SER A 392 -68.56 7.26 35.21
N SER A 393 -67.77 7.01 34.17
CA SER A 393 -67.44 5.65 33.73
C SER A 393 -65.92 5.54 33.54
N PHE A 394 -65.27 4.79 34.44
CA PHE A 394 -63.94 4.24 34.26
C PHE A 394 -63.90 3.34 33.01
N PRO A 395 -62.95 3.50 32.09
CA PRO A 395 -62.55 2.40 31.21
C PRO A 395 -61.44 1.54 31.85
N PRO A 396 -61.39 0.24 31.54
CA PRO A 396 -60.52 -0.73 32.21
C PRO A 396 -59.03 -0.58 31.84
N PRO A 397 -58.09 -0.99 32.72
CA PRO A 397 -56.68 -1.09 32.40
C PRO A 397 -56.39 -2.47 31.80
N SER A 398 -56.34 -2.60 30.48
CA SER A 398 -55.72 -3.76 29.82
C SER A 398 -55.32 -3.43 28.38
N SER A 399 -54.06 -3.70 28.08
CA SER A 399 -53.41 -3.68 26.75
C SER A 399 -52.87 -2.32 26.27
N ALA A 400 -52.13 -1.62 27.12
CA ALA A 400 -51.10 -0.67 26.67
C ALA A 400 -49.87 -1.44 26.16
N SER A 401 -50.04 -2.20 25.09
CA SER A 401 -48.96 -2.83 24.34
C SER A 401 -49.44 -3.01 22.92
N GLN A 402 -48.66 -2.46 21.98
CA GLN A 402 -48.85 -2.47 20.53
C GLN A 402 -49.68 -1.31 19.97
N GLN A 403 -49.13 -0.11 20.04
CA GLN A 403 -48.93 0.82 18.91
C GLN A 403 -48.41 2.15 19.47
N ALA A 404 -47.14 2.16 19.86
CA ALA A 404 -46.40 3.41 19.95
C ALA A 404 -46.21 3.91 18.52
N GLN A 405 -47.21 4.59 17.98
CA GLN A 405 -47.13 5.29 16.72
C GLN A 405 -45.87 6.16 16.75
N SER A 406 -44.97 5.92 15.79
CA SER A 406 -43.66 6.53 15.68
C SER A 406 -43.81 8.04 15.58
N ARG A 407 -43.62 8.74 16.71
CA ARG A 407 -43.57 10.21 16.72
C ARG A 407 -42.56 10.67 15.65
N PRO A 408 -42.92 11.62 14.76
CA PRO A 408 -42.02 12.07 13.71
C PRO A 408 -40.72 12.58 14.31
N LEU A 409 -39.61 12.10 13.75
CA LEU A 409 -38.26 12.44 14.21
C LEU A 409 -38.00 13.92 13.91
N ARG A 410 -37.64 14.67 14.96
CA ARG A 410 -37.26 16.08 14.83
C ARG A 410 -35.74 16.20 14.69
N PRO A 411 -35.24 17.21 13.96
CA PRO A 411 -33.81 17.50 13.97
C PRO A 411 -33.35 17.83 15.40
N ALA A 412 -32.11 17.42 15.73
CA ALA A 412 -31.46 17.82 16.97
C ALA A 412 -31.22 19.36 17.03
N ALA A 413 -30.86 19.88 18.20
CA ALA A 413 -30.65 21.32 18.37
C ALA A 413 -29.33 21.83 17.75
N TYR A 414 -28.33 20.95 17.62
CA TYR A 414 -26.99 21.28 17.12
C TYR A 414 -26.43 20.16 16.24
N ALA A 415 -25.58 20.55 15.28
CA ALA A 415 -24.81 19.65 14.43
C ALA A 415 -23.85 18.79 15.27
N PHE A 416 -23.75 17.49 14.98
CA PHE A 416 -22.95 16.57 15.79
C PHE A 416 -21.46 16.77 15.51
N ARG A 417 -20.75 17.44 16.44
CA ARG A 417 -19.32 17.75 16.38
C ARG A 417 -18.66 17.47 17.72
N ASP A 418 -17.42 16.99 17.69
CA ASP A 418 -16.62 16.74 18.89
C ASP A 418 -15.26 17.46 18.77
N PRO A 419 -15.04 18.56 19.53
CA PRO A 419 -13.81 19.33 19.46
C PRO A 419 -12.60 18.57 20.01
N ASP A 420 -12.80 17.58 20.88
CA ASP A 420 -11.69 16.84 21.49
C ASP A 420 -11.11 15.84 20.49
N TRP A 421 -11.98 15.21 19.69
CA TRP A 421 -11.57 14.38 18.56
C TRP A 421 -10.86 15.18 17.48
N GLU A 422 -11.40 16.35 17.12
CA GLU A 422 -10.78 17.22 16.12
C GLU A 422 -9.37 17.63 16.54
N LYS A 423 -9.15 18.00 17.80
CA LYS A 423 -7.81 18.33 18.34
C LYS A 423 -6.87 17.13 18.33
N ALA A 424 -7.36 15.95 18.72
CA ALA A 424 -6.54 14.74 18.77
C ALA A 424 -6.02 14.34 17.38
N GLU A 425 -6.85 14.47 16.35
CA GLU A 425 -6.50 14.07 14.99
C GLU A 425 -5.96 15.22 14.10
N LEU A 426 -5.99 16.47 14.58
CA LEU A 426 -5.57 17.66 13.83
C LEU A 426 -4.17 17.51 13.23
N SER A 427 -3.20 17.01 14.01
CA SER A 427 -1.81 16.85 13.58
C SER A 427 -1.67 15.91 12.38
N TYR A 428 -2.45 14.83 12.35
CA TYR A 428 -2.49 13.90 11.23
C TYR A 428 -3.22 14.51 10.03
N HIS A 429 -4.39 15.11 10.23
CA HIS A 429 -5.19 15.69 9.15
C HIS A 429 -4.46 16.83 8.44
N THR A 430 -3.79 17.70 9.20
CA THR A 430 -2.99 18.80 8.64
C THR A 430 -1.84 18.30 7.78
N LEU A 431 -1.08 17.30 8.27
CA LEU A 431 0.00 16.67 7.51
C LEU A 431 -0.54 15.99 6.24
N ALA A 432 -1.63 15.22 6.34
CA ALA A 432 -2.22 14.54 5.20
C ALA A 432 -2.72 15.52 4.12
N VAL A 433 -3.33 16.64 4.52
CA VAL A 433 -3.75 17.69 3.59
C VAL A 433 -2.55 18.37 2.93
N GLN A 434 -1.45 18.60 3.67
CA GLN A 434 -0.20 19.11 3.08
C GLN A 434 0.34 18.16 2.01
N GLN A 435 0.39 16.86 2.28
CA GLN A 435 0.81 15.84 1.30
C GLN A 435 -0.08 15.83 0.05
N LEU A 436 -1.40 15.93 0.22
CA LEU A 436 -2.33 16.03 -0.91
C LEU A 436 -2.10 17.31 -1.72
N ASN A 437 -1.80 18.43 -1.07
CA ASN A 437 -1.49 19.69 -1.73
C ASN A 437 -0.18 19.65 -2.49
N ASP A 438 0.85 18.97 -1.97
CA ASP A 438 2.12 18.75 -2.68
C ASP A 438 1.92 17.88 -3.92
N LEU A 439 1.15 16.79 -3.83
CA LEU A 439 0.77 15.97 -4.98
C LEU A 439 -0.02 16.79 -6.00
N THR A 440 -0.96 17.61 -5.54
CA THR A 440 -1.76 18.49 -6.39
C THR A 440 -0.89 19.52 -7.11
N ARG A 441 0.11 20.08 -6.44
CA ARG A 441 1.08 20.99 -7.05
C ARG A 441 1.87 20.29 -8.15
N SER A 442 2.38 19.09 -7.88
CA SER A 442 3.13 18.30 -8.87
C SER A 442 2.28 17.94 -10.09
N TYR A 443 1.01 17.59 -9.87
CA TYR A 443 0.04 17.32 -10.93
C TYR A 443 -0.27 18.57 -11.76
N ASN A 444 -0.58 19.70 -11.11
CA ASN A 444 -0.96 20.94 -11.79
C ASN A 444 0.17 21.52 -12.65
N LEU A 445 1.44 21.28 -12.28
CA LEU A 445 2.60 21.67 -13.09
C LEU A 445 2.66 20.92 -14.43
N MET A 446 2.16 19.69 -14.47
CA MET A 446 2.22 18.81 -15.64
C MET A 446 0.90 18.81 -16.43
N ALA A 447 -0.22 19.10 -15.76
CA ALA A 447 -1.55 19.04 -16.34
C ALA A 447 -1.90 20.28 -17.17
N PRO A 448 -2.67 20.13 -18.27
CA PRO A 448 -3.23 21.25 -19.00
C PRO A 448 -4.20 22.05 -18.12
N LYS A 449 -4.36 23.36 -18.39
CA LYS A 449 -5.11 24.31 -17.55
C LYS A 449 -6.53 23.83 -17.19
N ILE A 450 -7.24 23.20 -18.12
CA ILE A 450 -8.61 22.70 -17.89
C ILE A 450 -8.66 21.52 -16.92
N ALA A 451 -7.58 20.75 -16.81
CA ALA A 451 -7.48 19.57 -15.96
C ALA A 451 -6.89 19.88 -14.58
N GLN A 452 -6.44 21.10 -14.32
CA GLN A 452 -5.85 21.50 -13.04
C GLN A 452 -6.87 21.38 -11.90
N LYS A 453 -6.40 20.94 -10.73
CA LYS A 453 -7.23 20.73 -9.52
C LYS A 453 -6.96 21.82 -8.49
N PRO A 454 -7.98 22.28 -7.75
CA PRO A 454 -7.78 23.22 -6.65
C PRO A 454 -7.11 22.51 -5.46
N TYR A 455 -6.44 23.31 -4.61
CA TYR A 455 -5.87 22.82 -3.36
C TYR A 455 -6.95 22.40 -2.36
N TYR A 456 -6.59 21.46 -1.50
CA TYR A 456 -7.41 20.91 -0.43
C TYR A 456 -7.29 21.74 0.84
N THR A 457 -8.42 21.95 1.51
CA THR A 457 -8.51 22.57 2.83
C THR A 457 -9.09 21.58 3.83
N LEU A 458 -8.54 21.57 5.05
CA LEU A 458 -8.95 20.65 6.11
C LEU A 458 -10.44 20.82 6.43
N ASP A 459 -10.89 22.06 6.61
CA ASP A 459 -12.28 22.36 6.95
C ASP A 459 -13.28 21.83 5.94
N ARG A 460 -12.94 21.90 4.64
CA ARG A 460 -13.80 21.39 3.57
C ARG A 460 -13.89 19.87 3.60
N GLU A 461 -12.76 19.19 3.84
CA GLU A 461 -12.72 17.73 3.91
C GLU A 461 -13.42 17.21 5.17
N LEU A 462 -13.31 17.92 6.31
CA LEU A 462 -14.08 17.62 7.52
C LEU A 462 -15.58 17.80 7.29
N LYS A 463 -16.02 18.96 6.79
CA LYS A 463 -17.43 19.20 6.46
C LYS A 463 -17.97 18.14 5.52
N ARG A 464 -17.22 17.77 4.48
CA ARG A 464 -17.61 16.68 3.58
C ARG A 464 -17.74 15.34 4.31
N CYS A 465 -16.76 15.00 5.15
CA CYS A 465 -16.78 13.77 5.94
C CYS A 465 -18.04 13.70 6.82
N PHE A 466 -18.36 14.79 7.52
CA PHE A 466 -19.53 14.85 8.38
C PHE A 466 -20.83 14.65 7.62
N ALA A 467 -20.99 15.34 6.49
CA ALA A 467 -22.18 15.19 5.65
C ALA A 467 -22.34 13.78 5.06
N ASP A 468 -21.23 13.12 4.70
CA ASP A 468 -21.24 11.76 4.15
C ASP A 468 -21.47 10.69 5.22
N VAL A 469 -20.95 10.88 6.44
CA VAL A 469 -21.06 9.88 7.52
C VAL A 469 -22.39 9.96 8.25
N ALA A 470 -22.96 11.15 8.43
CA ALA A 470 -24.18 11.36 9.21
C ALA A 470 -25.33 10.38 8.92
N PRO A 471 -25.75 10.14 7.66
CA PRO A 471 -26.81 9.16 7.36
C PRO A 471 -26.38 7.70 7.66
N THR A 472 -25.10 7.38 7.54
CA THR A 472 -24.59 6.00 7.78
C THR A 472 -24.49 5.63 9.27
N LEU A 473 -24.63 6.59 10.18
CA LEU A 473 -24.47 6.35 11.62
C LEU A 473 -25.58 5.46 12.20
N ALA A 474 -26.81 5.60 11.71
CA ALA A 474 -27.95 4.80 12.18
C ALA A 474 -27.73 3.31 11.91
N ASP A 475 -27.34 2.98 10.68
CA ASP A 475 -27.06 1.60 10.24
C ASP A 475 -25.85 1.03 10.97
N GLU A 476 -24.79 1.81 11.13
CA GLU A 476 -23.59 1.37 11.84
C GLU A 476 -23.88 1.02 13.30
N ILE A 477 -24.75 1.77 13.99
CA ILE A 477 -25.17 1.46 15.37
C ILE A 477 -25.96 0.15 15.39
N LEU A 478 -26.88 -0.04 14.45
CA LEU A 478 -27.64 -1.28 14.32
C LEU A 478 -26.72 -2.47 14.06
N GLU A 479 -25.80 -2.35 13.10
CA GLU A 479 -24.81 -3.38 12.82
C GLU A 479 -23.91 -3.69 14.01
N ARG A 480 -23.43 -2.67 14.72
CA ARG A 480 -22.62 -2.87 15.93
C ARG A 480 -23.39 -3.58 17.03
N SER A 481 -24.67 -3.29 17.18
CA SER A 481 -25.54 -3.98 18.15
C SER A 481 -25.77 -5.45 17.78
N ARG A 482 -25.77 -5.77 16.48
CA ARG A 482 -25.93 -7.14 15.95
C ARG A 482 -24.63 -7.94 15.95
N LYS A 483 -23.46 -7.27 15.88
CA LYS A 483 -22.15 -7.91 15.88
C LYS A 483 -21.86 -8.52 17.27
N PRO A 484 -21.49 -9.81 17.35
CA PRO A 484 -21.19 -10.45 18.64
C PRO A 484 -19.98 -9.77 19.28
N LEU A 485 -20.02 -9.54 20.60
CA LEU A 485 -18.92 -8.93 21.32
C LEU A 485 -17.68 -9.85 21.23
N VAL A 486 -16.67 -9.38 20.50
CA VAL A 486 -15.34 -10.00 20.52
C VAL A 486 -14.74 -9.73 21.90
N LYS A 487 -14.62 -10.79 22.72
CA LYS A 487 -13.88 -10.71 23.99
C LYS A 487 -12.40 -10.54 23.66
N ILE A 488 -11.95 -9.28 23.58
CA ILE A 488 -10.53 -8.96 23.50
C ILE A 488 -9.96 -9.25 24.88
N SER A 489 -9.37 -10.43 25.05
CA SER A 489 -8.60 -10.75 26.25
C SER A 489 -7.35 -9.87 26.26
N ILE A 490 -7.37 -8.80 27.03
CA ILE A 490 -6.21 -7.95 27.28
C ILE A 490 -5.27 -8.78 28.16
N MET A 491 -4.35 -9.51 27.53
CA MET A 491 -3.28 -10.18 28.24
C MET A 491 -2.35 -9.09 28.81
N PRO A 492 -2.13 -9.03 30.13
CA PRO A 492 -1.15 -8.10 30.69
C PRO A 492 0.23 -8.53 30.20
N HIS A 493 0.82 -7.73 29.33
CA HIS A 493 2.20 -7.89 28.91
C HIS A 493 3.07 -7.32 30.03
N GLN A 494 3.73 -8.21 30.79
CA GLN A 494 4.81 -7.83 31.68
C GLN A 494 6.03 -7.45 30.83
N GLU A 495 6.64 -6.34 31.18
CA GLU A 495 7.78 -5.71 30.50
C GLU A 495 9.08 -6.51 30.77
N GLY A 496 9.26 -7.59 30.01
CA GLY A 496 10.47 -8.43 30.00
C GLY A 496 11.51 -7.96 28.98
N GLY A 497 12.79 -7.93 29.38
CA GLY A 497 13.91 -7.42 28.59
C GLY A 497 14.23 -8.22 27.33
N VAL A 498 14.80 -7.55 26.33
CA VAL A 498 15.05 -8.05 24.96
C VAL A 498 15.86 -9.37 24.89
N LEU A 499 16.62 -9.72 25.93
CA LEU A 499 17.39 -10.96 26.02
C LEU A 499 16.51 -12.20 26.30
N GLU A 500 15.34 -12.02 26.93
CA GLU A 500 14.38 -13.10 27.22
C GLU A 500 13.61 -13.55 25.97
N ARG A 501 13.60 -12.71 24.92
CA ARG A 501 12.90 -12.96 23.65
C ARG A 501 13.60 -13.98 22.75
N PHE A 502 14.81 -14.42 23.08
CA PHE A 502 15.62 -15.29 22.22
C PHE A 502 16.14 -16.58 22.89
N GLY A 503 15.89 -16.82 24.18
CA GLY A 503 16.42 -18.03 24.81
C GLY A 503 15.81 -18.40 26.16
N ALA A 504 14.78 -19.24 26.14
CA ALA A 504 14.60 -20.38 27.06
C ALA A 504 13.28 -21.08 26.75
N GLY A 505 13.30 -22.41 26.71
CA GLY A 505 12.17 -23.24 26.33
C GLY A 505 11.03 -23.33 27.34
N GLU A 506 9.91 -23.85 26.82
CA GLU A 506 8.78 -24.46 27.51
C GLU A 506 7.80 -23.53 28.27
N ARG A 507 6.70 -23.16 27.59
CA ARG A 507 5.37 -23.84 27.70
C ARG A 507 4.33 -23.05 26.90
N TYR A 508 4.28 -23.31 25.60
CA TYR A 508 3.11 -23.00 24.77
C TYR A 508 2.22 -24.24 24.70
N HIS A 509 1.05 -24.19 25.34
CA HIS A 509 -0.06 -25.11 25.09
C HIS A 509 -1.17 -24.31 24.40
N GLY A 510 -1.18 -24.35 23.07
CA GLY A 510 -2.20 -23.68 22.27
C GLY A 510 -2.15 -24.15 20.81
N HIS A 511 -3.11 -25.00 20.44
CA HIS A 511 -3.41 -25.57 19.12
C HIS A 511 -2.52 -26.72 18.62
N HIS A 512 -2.82 -27.94 19.10
CA HIS A 512 -2.42 -29.18 18.41
C HIS A 512 -3.37 -29.44 17.23
N GLY A 513 -3.15 -28.77 16.10
CA GLY A 513 -3.66 -29.26 14.82
C GLY A 513 -2.71 -30.34 14.32
N ILE A 514 -3.02 -31.61 14.56
CA ILE A 514 -2.22 -32.74 14.07
C ILE A 514 -2.35 -32.77 12.54
N ILE A 515 -1.34 -32.29 11.83
CA ILE A 515 -1.15 -32.58 10.40
C ILE A 515 -0.60 -34.01 10.34
N ARG A 516 -1.34 -34.92 9.71
CA ARG A 516 -0.87 -36.27 9.43
C ARG A 516 -0.04 -36.24 8.16
N ASP A 517 1.26 -36.50 8.28
CA ASP A 517 2.12 -36.85 7.16
C ASP A 517 1.94 -38.35 6.86
N GLU A 518 1.16 -38.67 5.84
CA GLU A 518 0.99 -40.04 5.35
C GLU A 518 1.99 -40.36 4.24
N VAL A 519 3.26 -40.63 4.58
CA VAL A 519 4.16 -41.43 3.72
C VAL A 519 5.13 -42.24 4.60
N HIS A 520 4.86 -43.52 4.79
CA HIS A 520 5.80 -44.47 5.38
C HIS A 520 6.71 -45.07 4.30
N GLY A 521 7.76 -44.34 3.94
CA GLY A 521 8.94 -44.87 3.25
C GLY A 521 10.16 -44.64 4.13
N LYS A 522 11.06 -45.62 4.26
CA LYS A 522 12.24 -45.52 5.14
C LYS A 522 13.21 -44.44 4.65
N GLU A 523 12.98 -43.20 5.05
CA GLU A 523 13.94 -42.12 4.84
C GLU A 523 15.12 -42.29 5.79
N TYR A 524 16.31 -42.07 5.23
CA TYR A 524 17.58 -42.17 5.91
C TYR A 524 17.65 -41.13 7.04
N GLY A 525 17.37 -41.58 8.27
CA GLY A 525 17.25 -40.70 9.42
C GLY A 525 18.59 -40.09 9.83
N PHE A 526 18.52 -38.90 10.44
CA PHE A 526 19.68 -38.15 10.95
C PHE A 526 20.60 -38.98 11.88
N ARG A 527 20.05 -40.00 12.56
CA ARG A 527 20.83 -40.98 13.34
C ARG A 527 21.67 -41.94 12.50
N GLN A 528 21.20 -42.33 11.32
CA GLN A 528 21.98 -43.15 10.38
C GLN A 528 23.08 -42.32 9.73
N PHE A 529 22.78 -41.06 9.40
CA PHE A 529 23.77 -40.08 8.91
C PHE A 529 24.95 -39.90 9.88
N TRP A 530 24.68 -39.75 11.18
CA TRP A 530 25.75 -39.62 12.18
C TRP A 530 26.49 -40.94 12.47
N ARG A 531 25.80 -42.08 12.37
CA ARG A 531 26.44 -43.40 12.49
C ARG A 531 27.41 -43.68 11.34
N ASP A 532 27.08 -43.26 10.12
CA ASP A 532 27.97 -43.42 8.96
C ASP A 532 29.15 -42.43 9.00
N LEU A 533 28.91 -41.21 9.48
CA LEU A 533 29.92 -40.16 9.53
C LEU A 533 30.99 -40.40 10.61
N PHE A 534 30.66 -41.13 11.69
CA PHE A 534 31.57 -41.37 12.81
C PHE A 534 31.80 -42.85 13.16
N GLY A 535 31.08 -43.78 12.54
CA GLY A 535 31.18 -45.23 12.79
C GLY A 535 32.22 -45.95 11.94
N GLY A 536 33.27 -45.27 11.49
CA GLY A 536 34.38 -45.88 10.76
C GLY A 536 35.36 -46.56 11.71
N GLY A 537 35.09 -47.82 12.07
CA GLY A 537 35.99 -48.60 12.94
C GLY A 537 35.70 -50.10 12.98
N GLY A 538 36.16 -50.82 11.95
CA GLY A 538 36.43 -52.26 12.01
C GLY A 538 35.34 -53.18 11.45
N ASP A 539 35.53 -53.67 10.22
CA ASP A 539 35.76 -55.10 10.00
C ASP A 539 36.27 -55.32 8.56
N GLY A 540 37.60 -55.46 8.43
CA GLY A 540 38.22 -55.95 7.22
C GLY A 540 38.34 -57.47 7.31
N LYS A 541 37.53 -58.20 6.54
CA LYS A 541 37.86 -59.57 6.15
C LYS A 541 37.66 -59.75 4.65
N GLU A 542 38.79 -59.67 3.97
CA GLU A 542 39.03 -60.30 2.69
C GLU A 542 38.50 -61.75 2.70
N LYS A 543 37.70 -62.10 1.70
CA LYS A 543 37.75 -63.43 1.10
C LYS A 543 37.82 -63.29 -0.41
N ARG A 544 39.05 -63.42 -0.91
CA ARG A 544 39.34 -63.96 -2.25
C ARG A 544 38.67 -65.32 -2.41
N ARG A 545 38.04 -65.58 -3.56
CA ARG A 545 38.05 -66.83 -4.37
C ARG A 545 37.15 -66.61 -5.58
N GLN A 546 37.76 -66.48 -6.77
CA GLN A 546 37.96 -67.55 -7.78
C GLN A 546 36.71 -67.80 -8.63
N VAL A 547 36.76 -67.39 -9.90
CA VAL A 547 36.78 -68.29 -11.09
C VAL A 547 35.45 -69.02 -11.31
N ALA A 548 34.66 -68.53 -12.27
CA ALA A 548 34.47 -69.15 -13.59
C ALA A 548 33.72 -68.15 -14.49
#